data_AF-A0A075JWY9-F1
#
_entry.id   AF-A0A075JWY9-F1
#
_cell.length_a   1.000
_cell.length_b   1.000
_cell.length_c   1.000
_cell.angle_alpha   90.00
_cell.angle_beta   90.00
_cell.angle_gamma   90.00
#
_symmetry.space_group_name_H-M   'P 1'
#
loop_
_entity.id
_entity.type
_entity.pdbx_description
1 polymer ?
#
loop_
_entity_poly.entity_id
_entity_poly.type
_entity_poly.pdbx_seq_one_letter_code
_entity_poly.pdbx_strand_id
1 'polypeptide(L)'
;MVIHPPHRSLRLMLFTLRGSIIPVIWKRVVGMMLLSVAVVLLEHRLPRTGVELGAIPPTLMGLTLAIFLGFRNTVAYQRWWEARTLWGELLIVLRNLARQTVSLPEGLSQEDRARMVHRLIAFAHALRHHLRGTPPGDDVSRWLTPADVAAMAGRPNPPNVLLGLIAQGYAQLRRDGRLDPILLANIDAQVTRVSYVLGGCERIHNTPIPFAYILLLHRTVYIYCLLLPFCLIGSVGWVTPLMVGVLSYTFFGLDALGDQIENPFDRLPNDLPLDALCRTIEIGLGELLGERDLPAPLQPVDGVLM
;
A
#
# COMPACT_ATOMS: atom_id res chain seq x y z
N MET A 1 5.80 1.19 -5.07
CA MET A 1 5.49 2.62 -5.24
C MET A 1 6.19 3.22 -6.46
N VAL A 2 5.42 3.79 -7.38
CA VAL A 2 5.94 4.53 -8.53
C VAL A 2 6.60 5.82 -8.05
N ILE A 3 7.88 6.00 -8.37
CA ILE A 3 8.65 7.21 -8.05
C ILE A 3 8.84 7.99 -9.34
N HIS A 4 8.20 9.16 -9.42
CA HIS A 4 8.37 10.06 -10.56
C HIS A 4 9.48 11.08 -10.28
N PRO A 5 10.28 11.44 -11.31
CA PRO A 5 11.30 12.47 -11.17
C PRO A 5 10.68 13.85 -10.82
N PRO A 6 11.46 14.75 -10.18
CA PRO A 6 10.96 16.03 -9.66
C PRO A 6 10.46 16.99 -10.75
N HIS A 7 10.95 16.88 -11.99
CA HIS A 7 10.49 17.69 -13.13
C HIS A 7 9.43 16.95 -13.93
N ARG A 8 8.15 17.27 -13.66
CA ARG A 8 7.02 16.64 -14.36
C ARG A 8 6.69 17.43 -15.64
N SER A 9 7.06 16.89 -16.80
CA SER A 9 6.56 17.43 -18.07
C SER A 9 5.10 17.01 -18.30
N LEU A 10 4.29 17.87 -18.89
CA LEU A 10 2.90 17.55 -19.28
C LEU A 10 2.83 16.29 -20.14
N ARG A 11 3.82 16.09 -21.03
CA ARG A 11 3.92 14.88 -21.86
C ARG A 11 4.13 13.62 -21.02
N LEU A 12 4.99 13.68 -20.00
CA LEU A 12 5.17 12.53 -19.10
C LEU A 12 3.85 12.20 -18.39
N MET A 13 3.12 13.18 -17.86
CA MET A 13 1.86 12.90 -17.15
C MET A 13 0.76 12.34 -18.06
N LEU A 14 0.68 12.79 -19.32
CA LEU A 14 -0.36 12.35 -20.27
C LEU A 14 -0.07 10.97 -20.88
N PHE A 15 1.20 10.58 -21.03
CA PHE A 15 1.58 9.36 -21.75
C PHE A 15 2.19 8.26 -20.87
N THR A 16 2.28 8.45 -19.55
CA THR A 16 2.77 7.39 -18.65
C THR A 16 1.72 6.29 -18.47
N LEU A 17 2.04 5.10 -18.97
CA LEU A 17 1.18 3.91 -18.87
C LEU A 17 1.47 3.06 -17.62
N ARG A 18 2.70 3.10 -17.10
CA ARG A 18 3.09 2.33 -15.91
C ARG A 18 2.67 3.05 -14.64
N GLY A 19 1.98 2.35 -13.75
CA GLY A 19 1.40 2.95 -12.54
C GLY A 19 0.15 3.79 -12.78
N SER A 20 -0.28 3.94 -14.04
CA SER A 20 -1.57 4.54 -14.37
C SER A 20 -2.69 3.51 -14.32
N ILE A 21 -3.92 4.01 -14.35
CA ILE A 21 -5.13 3.17 -14.29
C ILE A 21 -5.47 2.59 -15.68
N ILE A 22 -4.90 3.16 -16.75
CA ILE A 22 -5.21 2.79 -18.15
C ILE A 22 -5.04 1.28 -18.41
N PRO A 23 -3.92 0.61 -18.03
CA PRO A 23 -3.75 -0.82 -18.26
C PRO A 23 -4.80 -1.69 -17.56
N VAL A 24 -5.43 -1.19 -16.49
CA VAL A 24 -6.46 -1.90 -15.73
C VAL A 24 -7.82 -1.82 -16.41
N ILE A 25 -8.16 -0.67 -17.01
CA ILE A 25 -9.52 -0.39 -17.48
C ILE A 25 -9.69 -0.36 -19.01
N TRP A 26 -8.62 -0.36 -19.80
CA TRP A 26 -8.70 -0.12 -21.25
C TRP A 26 -9.66 -1.08 -21.97
N LYS A 27 -9.68 -2.37 -21.61
CA LYS A 27 -10.60 -3.35 -22.21
C LYS A 27 -12.06 -2.98 -21.94
N ARG A 28 -12.36 -2.49 -20.74
CA ARG A 28 -13.70 -2.06 -20.34
C ARG A 28 -14.12 -0.83 -21.15
N VAL A 29 -13.24 0.16 -21.24
CA VAL A 29 -13.49 1.39 -22.01
C VAL A 29 -13.69 1.09 -23.49
N VAL A 30 -12.80 0.31 -24.11
CA VAL A 30 -12.94 -0.11 -25.51
C VAL A 30 -14.21 -0.91 -25.73
N GLY A 31 -14.56 -1.81 -24.80
CA GLY A 31 -15.83 -2.54 -24.84
C GLY A 31 -17.05 -1.62 -24.85
N MET A 32 -17.08 -0.58 -24.00
CA MET A 32 -18.17 0.40 -23.99
C MET A 32 -18.21 1.26 -25.26
N MET A 33 -17.04 1.61 -25.83
CA MET A 33 -16.98 2.32 -27.10
C MET A 33 -17.49 1.47 -28.26
N LEU A 34 -17.13 0.18 -28.32
CA LEU A 34 -17.62 -0.75 -29.34
C LEU A 34 -19.14 -0.97 -29.22
N LEU A 35 -19.66 -1.13 -28.00
CA LEU A 35 -21.11 -1.16 -27.74
C LEU A 35 -21.77 0.13 -28.26
N SER A 36 -21.17 1.28 -27.97
CA SER A 36 -21.68 2.57 -28.43
C SER A 36 -21.72 2.70 -29.96
N VAL A 37 -20.68 2.22 -30.66
CA VAL A 37 -20.68 2.13 -32.13
C VAL A 37 -21.83 1.25 -32.61
N ALA A 38 -22.04 0.09 -31.99
CA ALA A 38 -23.13 -0.80 -32.37
C ALA A 38 -24.51 -0.15 -32.17
N VAL A 39 -24.72 0.58 -31.07
CA VAL A 39 -25.96 1.32 -30.79
C VAL A 39 -26.21 2.40 -31.86
N VAL A 40 -25.20 3.22 -32.18
CA VAL A 40 -25.30 4.26 -33.22
C VAL A 40 -25.69 3.65 -34.57
N LEU A 41 -25.03 2.56 -34.97
CA LEU A 41 -25.31 1.88 -36.23
C LEU A 41 -26.72 1.28 -36.27
N LEU A 42 -27.17 0.69 -35.15
CA LEU A 42 -28.48 0.07 -35.04
C LEU A 42 -29.61 1.10 -35.09
N GLU A 43 -29.47 2.23 -34.38
CA GLU A 43 -30.44 3.32 -34.41
C GLU A 43 -30.62 3.89 -35.82
N HIS A 44 -29.55 3.94 -36.61
CA HIS A 44 -29.64 4.42 -37.98
C HIS A 44 -30.30 3.42 -38.95
N ARG A 45 -30.36 2.14 -38.58
CA ARG A 45 -30.93 1.05 -39.39
C ARG A 45 -32.36 0.69 -39.00
N LEU A 46 -32.75 0.91 -37.74
CA LEU A 46 -34.08 0.61 -37.24
C LEU A 46 -35.05 1.79 -37.44
N PRO A 47 -36.34 1.54 -37.67
CA PRO A 47 -37.37 2.56 -37.58
C PRO A 47 -37.35 3.18 -36.18
N ARG A 48 -37.47 4.51 -36.06
CA ARG A 48 -37.51 5.18 -34.76
C ARG A 48 -38.69 4.64 -33.95
N THR A 49 -38.39 3.87 -32.90
CA THR A 49 -39.37 3.21 -32.03
C THR A 49 -40.04 4.15 -31.03
N GLY A 50 -39.70 5.46 -31.05
CA GLY A 50 -40.29 6.50 -30.21
C GLY A 50 -39.87 6.45 -28.73
N VAL A 51 -39.05 5.48 -28.32
CA VAL A 51 -38.49 5.38 -26.97
C VAL A 51 -37.12 6.06 -26.95
N GLU A 52 -37.08 7.34 -26.58
CA GLU A 52 -35.84 8.07 -26.36
C GLU A 52 -35.49 8.05 -24.86
N LEU A 53 -34.42 7.36 -24.50
CA LEU A 53 -33.82 7.51 -23.18
C LEU A 53 -33.11 8.87 -23.17
N GLY A 54 -33.70 9.87 -22.51
CA GLY A 54 -33.11 11.20 -22.43
C GLY A 54 -31.78 11.22 -21.64
N ALA A 55 -31.05 12.32 -21.76
CA ALA A 55 -29.78 12.51 -21.04
C ALA A 55 -29.94 12.83 -19.52
N ILE A 56 -31.16 13.04 -19.03
CA ILE A 56 -31.42 13.40 -17.63
C ILE A 56 -31.09 12.24 -16.65
N PRO A 57 -31.61 11.00 -16.83
CA PRO A 57 -31.27 9.88 -15.96
C PRO A 57 -29.76 9.61 -15.81
N PRO A 58 -28.93 9.53 -16.87
CA PRO A 58 -27.50 9.32 -16.69
C PRO A 58 -26.80 10.54 -16.08
N THR A 59 -27.34 11.76 -16.19
CA THR A 59 -26.76 12.92 -15.50
C THR A 59 -26.93 12.79 -13.99
N LEU A 60 -28.14 12.45 -13.52
CA LEU A 60 -28.41 12.25 -12.10
C LEU A 60 -27.62 11.06 -11.54
N MET A 61 -27.64 9.92 -12.23
CA MET A 61 -26.86 8.74 -11.84
C MET A 61 -25.37 9.04 -11.81
N GLY A 62 -24.84 9.74 -12.81
CA GLY A 62 -23.43 10.09 -12.90
C GLY A 62 -22.98 10.99 -11.75
N LEU A 63 -23.78 12.00 -11.39
CA LEU A 63 -23.49 12.86 -10.24
C LEU A 63 -23.46 12.06 -8.93
N THR A 64 -24.48 11.22 -8.70
CA THR A 64 -24.55 10.37 -7.51
C THR A 64 -23.36 9.41 -7.43
N LEU A 65 -22.99 8.78 -8.56
CA LEU A 65 -21.83 7.88 -8.63
C LEU A 65 -20.51 8.61 -8.37
N ALA A 66 -20.33 9.80 -8.93
CA ALA A 66 -19.11 10.59 -8.72
C ALA A 66 -18.91 10.92 -7.22
N ILE A 67 -19.99 11.25 -6.52
CA ILE A 67 -19.95 11.50 -5.06
C ILE A 67 -19.55 10.24 -4.29
N PHE A 68 -20.22 9.10 -4.54
CA PHE A 68 -19.92 7.87 -3.81
C PHE A 68 -18.53 7.31 -4.12
N LEU A 69 -18.07 7.38 -5.38
CA LEU A 69 -16.70 7.03 -5.74
C LEU A 69 -15.68 7.96 -5.06
N GLY A 70 -15.99 9.26 -4.95
CA GLY A 70 -15.16 10.21 -4.23
C GLY A 70 -15.00 9.85 -2.75
N PHE A 71 -16.09 9.47 -2.08
CA PHE A 71 -16.03 8.98 -0.70
C PHE A 71 -15.23 7.68 -0.58
N ARG A 72 -15.45 6.72 -1.48
CA ARG A 72 -14.65 5.48 -1.52
C ARG A 72 -13.16 5.77 -1.62
N ASN A 73 -12.77 6.60 -2.58
CA ASN A 73 -11.39 6.91 -2.85
C ASN A 73 -10.75 7.67 -1.68
N THR A 74 -11.52 8.50 -0.97
CA THR A 74 -11.06 9.16 0.26
C THR A 74 -10.74 8.15 1.36
N VAL A 75 -11.60 7.15 1.57
CA VAL A 75 -11.36 6.09 2.56
C VAL A 75 -10.14 5.24 2.18
N ALA A 76 -10.02 4.85 0.91
CA ALA A 76 -8.87 4.09 0.43
C ALA A 76 -7.56 4.90 0.60
N TYR A 77 -7.59 6.19 0.28
CA TYR A 77 -6.45 7.09 0.48
C TYR A 77 -6.06 7.23 1.97
N GLN A 78 -7.03 7.36 2.87
CA GLN A 78 -6.76 7.43 4.31
C GLN A 78 -6.03 6.18 4.82
N ARG A 79 -6.45 4.98 4.38
CA ARG A 79 -5.78 3.71 4.70
C ARG A 79 -4.33 3.69 4.20
N TRP A 80 -4.12 4.10 2.94
CA TRP A 80 -2.79 4.18 2.35
C TRP A 80 -1.88 5.15 3.12
N TRP A 81 -2.40 6.33 3.45
CA TRP A 81 -1.67 7.37 4.18
C TRP A 81 -1.32 6.94 5.62
N GLU A 82 -2.27 6.28 6.29
CA GLU A 82 -2.04 5.72 7.62
C GLU A 82 -0.94 4.66 7.59
N ALA A 83 -1.00 3.71 6.66
CA ALA A 83 0.04 2.71 6.46
C ALA A 83 1.42 3.34 6.20
N ARG A 84 1.49 4.37 5.35
CA ARG A 84 2.73 5.13 5.08
C ARG A 84 3.28 5.80 6.33
N THR A 85 2.40 6.33 7.18
CA THR A 85 2.76 7.01 8.44
C THR A 85 3.30 6.01 9.46
N LEU A 86 2.64 4.86 9.63
CA LEU A 86 3.08 3.78 10.53
C LEU A 86 4.46 3.25 10.17
N TRP A 87 4.73 3.01 8.88
CA TRP A 87 6.07 2.59 8.43
C TRP A 87 7.13 3.68 8.57
N GLY A 88 6.74 4.95 8.45
CA GLY A 88 7.62 6.08 8.76
C GLY A 88 7.96 6.16 10.25
N GLU A 89 6.97 5.95 11.12
CA GLU A 89 7.17 5.85 12.56
C GLU A 89 8.07 4.66 12.93
N LEU A 90 7.88 3.50 12.29
CA LEU A 90 8.74 2.34 12.50
C LEU A 90 10.21 2.67 12.29
N LEU A 91 10.55 3.28 11.15
CA LEU A 91 11.92 3.70 10.85
C LEU A 91 12.52 4.59 11.95
N ILE A 92 11.74 5.56 12.44
CA ILE A 92 12.17 6.49 13.49
C ILE A 92 12.41 5.75 14.81
N VAL A 93 11.45 4.93 15.22
CA VAL A 93 11.50 4.21 16.50
C VAL A 93 12.63 3.17 16.51
N LEU A 94 12.82 2.43 15.41
CA LEU A 94 13.92 1.46 15.31
C LEU A 94 15.30 2.15 15.31
N ARG A 95 15.45 3.32 14.69
CA ARG A 95 16.69 4.13 14.78
C ARG A 95 16.95 4.61 16.21
N ASN A 96 15.91 5.03 16.92
CA ASN A 96 16.03 5.44 18.32
C ASN A 96 16.46 4.26 19.21
N LEU A 97 15.80 3.11 19.06
CA LEU A 97 16.15 1.87 19.78
C LEU A 97 17.58 1.43 19.48
N ALA A 98 17.99 1.45 18.21
CA ALA A 98 19.35 1.09 17.83
C ALA A 98 20.38 2.03 18.46
N ARG A 99 20.18 3.35 18.35
CA ARG A 99 21.03 4.33 19.03
C ARG A 99 21.08 4.08 20.54
N GLN A 100 19.94 3.89 21.20
CA GLN A 100 19.88 3.61 22.64
C GLN A 100 20.62 2.32 23.01
N THR A 101 20.53 1.28 22.18
CA THR A 101 21.22 -0.01 22.38
C THR A 101 22.74 0.13 22.25
N VAL A 102 23.20 0.99 21.35
CA VAL A 102 24.64 1.24 21.15
C VAL A 102 25.18 2.17 22.23
N SER A 103 24.40 3.12 22.73
CA SER A 103 24.90 4.17 23.64
C SER A 103 24.71 3.92 25.13
N LEU A 104 23.60 3.29 25.53
CA LEU A 104 23.18 3.29 26.95
C LEU A 104 23.71 2.10 27.77
N PRO A 105 23.67 0.85 27.28
CA PRO A 105 24.10 -0.27 28.10
C PRO A 105 25.61 -0.28 28.38
N GLU A 106 25.96 -0.49 29.64
CA GLU A 106 27.35 -0.53 30.10
C GLU A 106 27.98 -1.91 29.91
N GLY A 107 29.26 -1.90 29.51
CA GLY A 107 30.07 -3.11 29.35
C GLY A 107 29.61 -4.07 28.24
N LEU A 108 28.60 -3.73 27.42
CA LEU A 108 28.12 -4.56 26.31
C LEU A 108 29.21 -4.81 25.26
N SER A 109 29.43 -6.08 24.92
CA SER A 109 30.30 -6.47 23.81
C SER A 109 29.70 -5.98 22.49
N GLN A 110 30.55 -5.77 21.47
CA GLN A 110 30.07 -5.34 20.15
C GLN A 110 29.13 -6.39 19.53
N GLU A 111 29.38 -7.68 19.77
CA GLU A 111 28.54 -8.78 19.31
C GLU A 111 27.15 -8.76 19.96
N ASP A 112 27.06 -8.49 21.27
CA ASP A 112 25.77 -8.37 21.96
C ASP A 112 24.97 -7.16 21.49
N ARG A 113 25.63 -6.03 21.22
CA ARG A 113 25.00 -4.83 20.63
C ARG A 113 24.45 -5.14 19.25
N ALA A 114 25.27 -5.76 18.39
CA ALA A 114 24.88 -6.17 17.05
C ALA A 114 23.67 -7.11 17.11
N ARG A 115 23.70 -8.16 17.95
CA ARG A 115 22.58 -9.10 18.10
C ARG A 115 21.26 -8.41 18.47
N MET A 116 21.30 -7.42 19.37
CA MET A 116 20.10 -6.68 19.75
C MET A 116 19.58 -5.78 18.63
N VAL A 117 20.47 -5.10 17.91
CA VAL A 117 20.10 -4.24 16.77
C VAL A 117 19.63 -5.07 15.57
N HIS A 118 20.25 -6.21 15.30
CA HIS A 118 19.83 -7.12 14.23
C HIS A 118 18.42 -7.67 14.45
N ARG A 119 17.99 -7.90 15.71
CA ARG A 119 16.58 -8.22 16.01
C ARG A 119 15.62 -7.11 15.60
N LEU A 120 16.02 -5.84 15.66
CA LEU A 120 15.22 -4.71 15.16
C LEU A 120 15.08 -4.73 13.63
N ILE A 121 16.17 -5.05 12.93
CA ILE A 121 16.16 -5.23 11.46
C ILE A 121 15.27 -6.42 11.08
N ALA A 122 15.45 -7.55 11.77
CA ALA A 122 14.65 -8.76 11.61
C ALA A 122 13.15 -8.49 11.83
N PHE A 123 12.80 -7.66 12.83
CA PHE A 123 11.42 -7.27 13.09
C PHE A 123 10.81 -6.54 11.88
N ALA A 124 11.53 -5.60 11.26
CA ALA A 124 11.03 -4.89 10.08
C ALA A 124 10.76 -5.84 8.91
N HIS A 125 11.68 -6.77 8.63
CA HIS A 125 11.47 -7.79 7.59
C HIS A 125 10.32 -8.75 7.94
N ALA A 126 10.25 -9.20 9.19
CA ALA A 126 9.18 -10.08 9.66
C ALA A 126 7.81 -9.41 9.53
N LEU A 127 7.69 -8.11 9.85
CA LEU A 127 6.47 -7.34 9.67
C LEU A 127 6.07 -7.26 8.19
N ARG A 128 7.02 -6.93 7.30
CA ARG A 128 6.78 -6.92 5.84
C ARG A 128 6.25 -8.27 5.36
N HIS A 129 6.90 -9.36 5.76
CA HIS A 129 6.51 -10.71 5.35
C HIS A 129 5.14 -11.12 5.90
N HIS A 130 4.87 -10.77 7.16
CA HIS A 130 3.59 -10.98 7.82
C HIS A 130 2.44 -10.29 7.06
N LEU A 131 2.60 -8.99 6.74
CA LEU A 131 1.59 -8.22 6.00
C LEU A 131 1.40 -8.69 4.54
N ARG A 132 2.43 -9.30 3.94
CA ARG A 132 2.38 -9.84 2.56
C ARG A 132 2.01 -11.32 2.49
N GLY A 133 1.79 -12.00 3.63
CA GLY A 133 1.55 -13.44 3.67
C GLY A 133 2.67 -14.27 3.03
N THR A 134 3.92 -13.79 3.06
CA THR A 134 5.07 -14.46 2.45
C THR A 134 5.96 -15.08 3.53
N PRO A 135 6.65 -16.21 3.24
CA PRO A 135 7.56 -16.80 4.20
C PRO A 135 8.72 -15.83 4.50
N PRO A 136 9.12 -15.65 5.78
CA PRO A 136 10.17 -14.72 6.15
C PRO A 136 11.55 -15.06 5.56
N GLY A 137 11.83 -16.37 5.37
CA GLY A 137 13.02 -16.85 4.67
C GLY A 137 14.34 -16.26 5.19
N ASP A 138 15.29 -16.11 4.27
CA ASP A 138 16.63 -15.59 4.56
C ASP A 138 16.64 -14.12 5.01
N ASP A 139 15.67 -13.33 4.52
CA ASP A 139 15.53 -11.91 4.85
C ASP A 139 15.39 -11.65 6.36
N VAL A 140 14.86 -12.61 7.11
CA VAL A 140 14.75 -12.56 8.57
C VAL A 140 15.82 -13.41 9.25
N SER A 141 16.05 -14.66 8.78
CA SER A 141 16.95 -15.58 9.50
C SER A 141 18.41 -15.14 9.52
N ARG A 142 18.90 -14.41 8.51
CA ARG A 142 20.28 -13.92 8.47
C ARG A 142 20.65 -12.95 9.60
N TRP A 143 19.65 -12.30 10.20
CA TRP A 143 19.81 -11.34 11.30
C TRP A 143 19.66 -11.94 12.68
N LEU A 144 19.31 -13.22 12.76
CA LEU A 144 18.87 -13.84 14.00
C LEU A 144 19.74 -15.02 14.36
N THR A 145 19.83 -15.27 15.66
CA THR A 145 20.45 -16.50 16.16
C THR A 145 19.56 -17.71 15.82
N PRO A 146 20.11 -18.93 15.74
CA PRO A 146 19.30 -20.13 15.54
C PRO A 146 18.19 -20.31 16.60
N ALA A 147 18.45 -19.87 17.83
CA ALA A 147 17.47 -19.87 18.91
C ALA A 147 16.31 -18.90 18.65
N ASP A 148 16.60 -17.68 18.17
CA ASP A 148 15.58 -16.68 17.82
C ASP A 148 14.73 -17.17 16.63
N VAL A 149 15.36 -17.80 15.62
CA VAL A 149 14.65 -18.40 14.48
C VAL A 149 13.72 -19.52 14.94
N ALA A 150 14.21 -20.41 15.80
CA ALA A 150 13.41 -21.51 16.36
C ALA A 150 12.22 -20.99 17.19
N ALA A 151 12.38 -19.89 17.92
CA ALA A 151 11.30 -19.30 18.72
C ALA A 151 10.12 -18.80 17.86
N MET A 152 10.38 -18.36 16.63
CA MET A 152 9.37 -17.91 15.67
C MET A 152 8.76 -19.04 14.84
N ALA A 153 9.44 -20.18 14.70
CA ALA A 153 9.00 -21.26 13.83
C ALA A 153 7.60 -21.75 14.21
N GLY A 154 6.70 -21.85 13.22
CA GLY A 154 5.32 -22.29 13.42
C GLY A 154 4.41 -21.31 14.17
N ARG A 155 4.88 -20.09 14.49
CA ARG A 155 4.05 -19.08 15.17
C ARG A 155 3.20 -18.30 14.16
N PRO A 156 1.93 -18.01 14.47
CA PRO A 156 1.04 -17.28 13.56
C PRO A 156 1.43 -15.81 13.38
N ASN A 157 2.11 -15.23 14.37
CA ASN A 157 2.56 -13.84 14.36
C ASN A 157 4.05 -13.74 14.73
N PRO A 158 4.97 -14.05 13.79
CA PRO A 158 6.41 -13.91 14.01
C PRO A 158 6.89 -12.52 14.46
N PRO A 159 6.41 -11.38 13.92
CA PRO A 159 6.88 -10.07 14.39
C PRO A 159 6.52 -9.81 15.85
N ASN A 160 5.37 -10.26 16.34
CA ASN A 160 5.03 -10.15 17.77
C ASN A 160 5.97 -10.99 18.66
N VAL A 161 6.42 -12.15 18.18
CA VAL A 161 7.43 -12.96 18.89
C VAL A 161 8.76 -12.21 18.98
N LEU A 162 9.22 -11.61 17.88
CA LEU A 162 10.44 -10.79 17.88
C LEU A 162 10.31 -9.58 18.81
N LEU A 163 9.15 -8.93 18.85
CA LEU A 163 8.90 -7.83 19.77
C LEU A 163 9.07 -8.27 21.24
N GLY A 164 8.57 -9.46 21.58
CA GLY A 164 8.80 -10.07 22.89
C GLY A 164 10.28 -10.35 23.17
N LEU A 165 11.02 -10.88 22.20
CA LEU A 165 12.46 -11.16 22.33
C LEU A 165 13.29 -9.86 22.49
N ILE A 166 12.90 -8.79 21.82
CA ILE A 166 13.50 -7.45 21.97
C ILE A 166 13.28 -6.94 23.40
N ALA A 167 12.03 -6.98 23.88
CA ALA A 167 11.69 -6.53 25.24
C ALA A 167 12.43 -7.36 26.32
N GLN A 168 12.47 -8.68 26.17
CA GLN A 168 13.19 -9.58 27.07
C GLN A 168 14.70 -9.29 27.07
N GLY A 169 15.27 -8.93 25.92
CA GLY A 169 16.66 -8.51 25.81
C GLY A 169 16.99 -7.33 26.73
N TYR A 170 16.22 -6.24 26.64
CA TYR A 170 16.43 -5.07 27.52
C TYR A 170 16.14 -5.37 28.99
N ALA A 171 15.13 -6.19 29.29
CA ALA A 171 14.86 -6.63 30.66
C ALA A 171 16.04 -7.44 31.23
N GLN A 172 16.70 -8.27 30.42
CA GLN A 172 17.88 -9.01 30.84
C GLN A 172 19.07 -8.08 31.11
N LEU A 173 19.32 -7.08 30.25
CA LEU A 173 20.37 -6.08 30.51
C LEU A 173 20.19 -5.37 31.85
N ARG A 174 18.94 -5.09 32.23
CA ARG A 174 18.64 -4.52 33.55
C ARG A 174 18.93 -5.51 34.68
N ARG A 175 18.57 -6.79 34.55
CA ARG A 175 18.88 -7.81 35.56
C ARG A 175 20.38 -7.99 35.75
N ASP A 176 21.13 -7.87 34.66
CA ASP A 176 22.59 -7.97 34.65
C ASP A 176 23.29 -6.70 35.17
N GLY A 177 22.53 -5.67 35.59
CA GLY A 177 23.07 -4.41 36.10
C GLY A 177 23.68 -3.50 35.03
N ARG A 178 23.43 -3.77 33.75
CA ARG A 178 24.02 -3.04 32.60
C ARG A 178 23.14 -1.88 32.11
N LEU A 179 21.97 -1.70 32.70
CA LEU A 179 21.01 -0.67 32.31
C LEU A 179 20.26 -0.13 33.54
N ASP A 180 20.17 1.19 33.65
CA ASP A 180 19.44 1.89 34.71
C ASP A 180 17.89 1.75 34.55
N PRO A 181 17.09 1.68 35.63
CA PRO A 181 15.63 1.60 35.55
C PRO A 181 14.96 2.73 34.75
N ILE A 182 15.45 3.97 34.86
CA ILE A 182 14.90 5.14 34.16
C ILE A 182 15.19 5.02 32.66
N LEU A 183 16.40 4.56 32.31
CA LEU A 183 16.76 4.28 30.91
C LEU A 183 15.94 3.13 30.34
N LEU A 184 15.69 2.06 31.12
CA LEU A 184 14.82 0.97 30.71
C LEU A 184 13.39 1.45 30.43
N ALA A 185 12.81 2.31 31.28
CA ALA A 185 11.48 2.86 31.04
C ALA A 185 11.42 3.68 29.74
N ASN A 186 12.46 4.45 29.43
CA ASN A 186 12.55 5.19 28.17
C ASN A 186 12.67 4.29 26.93
N ILE A 187 13.38 3.16 27.06
CA ILE A 187 13.49 2.15 26.00
C ILE A 187 12.17 1.41 25.84
N ASP A 188 11.52 1.00 26.94
CA ASP A 188 10.23 0.31 26.92
C ASP A 188 9.13 1.17 26.27
N ALA A 189 9.17 2.49 26.46
CA ALA A 189 8.31 3.41 25.72
C ALA A 189 8.54 3.35 24.19
N GLN A 190 9.78 3.16 23.72
CA GLN A 190 10.03 2.93 22.28
C GLN A 190 9.55 1.55 21.83
N VAL A 191 9.77 0.49 22.62
CA VAL A 191 9.26 -0.87 22.32
C VAL A 191 7.73 -0.86 22.23
N THR A 192 7.06 -0.14 23.13
CA THR A 192 5.62 0.09 23.10
C THR A 192 5.18 0.75 21.78
N ARG A 193 5.94 1.73 21.27
CA ARG A 193 5.65 2.34 19.95
C ARG A 193 5.82 1.35 18.78
N VAL A 194 6.79 0.43 18.85
CA VAL A 194 6.89 -0.67 17.87
C VAL A 194 5.63 -1.56 17.92
N SER A 195 5.11 -1.85 19.12
CA SER A 195 3.84 -2.56 19.29
C SER A 195 2.66 -1.83 18.66
N TYR A 196 2.55 -0.52 18.87
CA TYR A 196 1.52 0.32 18.22
C TYR A 196 1.59 0.26 16.70
N VAL A 197 2.81 0.27 16.13
CA VAL A 197 2.97 0.12 14.68
C VAL A 197 2.52 -1.25 14.20
N LEU A 198 2.91 -2.34 14.88
CA LEU A 198 2.47 -3.70 14.55
C LEU A 198 0.94 -3.80 14.54
N GLY A 199 0.29 -3.41 15.64
CA GLY A 199 -1.16 -3.46 15.76
C GLY A 199 -1.87 -2.52 14.78
N GLY A 200 -1.30 -1.36 14.47
CA GLY A 200 -1.81 -0.45 13.44
C GLY A 200 -1.77 -1.06 12.05
N CYS A 201 -0.66 -1.69 11.66
CA CYS A 201 -0.51 -2.38 10.39
C CYS A 201 -1.45 -3.59 10.29
N GLU A 202 -1.57 -4.39 11.35
CA GLU A 202 -2.50 -5.52 11.42
C GLU A 202 -3.95 -5.05 11.32
N ARG A 203 -4.32 -3.94 11.97
CA ARG A 203 -5.66 -3.36 11.82
C ARG A 203 -5.91 -3.02 10.36
N ILE A 204 -5.02 -2.29 9.69
CA ILE A 204 -5.20 -1.93 8.28
C ILE A 204 -5.34 -3.19 7.41
N HIS A 205 -4.48 -4.19 7.61
CA HIS A 205 -4.48 -5.42 6.84
C HIS A 205 -5.75 -6.27 7.05
N ASN A 206 -6.18 -6.44 8.31
CA ASN A 206 -7.28 -7.35 8.67
C ASN A 206 -8.66 -6.70 8.65
N THR A 207 -8.75 -5.37 8.57
CA THR A 207 -10.04 -4.66 8.49
C THR A 207 -10.20 -3.97 7.12
N PRO A 208 -10.51 -4.70 6.03
CA PRO A 208 -10.71 -4.11 4.72
C PRO A 208 -11.97 -3.22 4.67
N ILE A 209 -12.07 -2.40 3.62
CA ILE A 209 -13.29 -1.63 3.35
C ILE A 209 -14.47 -2.61 3.18
N PRO A 210 -15.64 -2.37 3.79
CA PRO A 210 -16.76 -3.31 3.73
C PRO A 210 -17.10 -3.73 2.30
N PHE A 211 -17.07 -5.04 2.05
CA PHE A 211 -17.24 -5.60 0.71
C PHE A 211 -18.54 -5.16 0.02
N ALA A 212 -19.63 -5.01 0.77
CA ALA A 212 -20.91 -4.55 0.23
C ALA A 212 -20.82 -3.17 -0.43
N TYR A 213 -19.97 -2.29 0.10
CA TYR A 213 -19.76 -0.94 -0.44
C TYR A 213 -19.03 -1.00 -1.80
N ILE A 214 -17.94 -1.78 -1.86
CA ILE A 214 -17.17 -2.02 -3.09
C ILE A 214 -18.06 -2.68 -4.16
N LEU A 215 -18.79 -3.72 -3.77
CA LEU A 215 -19.65 -4.47 -4.68
C LEU A 215 -20.76 -3.61 -5.28
N LEU A 216 -21.43 -2.79 -4.47
CA LEU A 216 -22.48 -1.90 -4.94
C LEU A 216 -21.93 -0.87 -5.93
N LEU A 217 -20.79 -0.24 -5.61
CA LEU A 217 -20.15 0.75 -6.47
C LEU A 217 -19.72 0.17 -7.82
N HIS A 218 -19.03 -0.98 -7.82
CA HIS A 218 -18.65 -1.63 -9.08
C HIS A 218 -19.89 -1.89 -9.94
N ARG A 219 -20.93 -2.54 -9.38
CA ARG A 219 -22.15 -2.88 -10.14
C ARG A 219 -22.83 -1.66 -10.72
N THR A 220 -22.97 -0.58 -9.95
CA THR A 220 -23.64 0.63 -10.42
C THR A 220 -22.81 1.38 -11.45
N VAL A 221 -21.48 1.40 -11.35
CA VAL A 221 -20.58 1.93 -12.40
C VAL A 221 -20.73 1.15 -13.71
N TYR A 222 -20.79 -0.19 -13.67
CA TYR A 222 -21.00 -0.99 -14.87
C TYR A 222 -22.38 -0.75 -15.50
N ILE A 223 -23.44 -0.78 -14.70
CA ILE A 223 -24.81 -0.51 -15.18
C ILE A 223 -24.87 0.88 -15.81
N TYR A 224 -24.28 1.88 -15.15
CA TYR A 224 -24.20 3.24 -15.67
C TYR A 224 -23.51 3.30 -17.04
N CYS A 225 -22.30 2.74 -17.16
CA CYS A 225 -21.54 2.78 -18.41
C CYS A 225 -22.22 2.00 -19.55
N LEU A 226 -22.94 0.92 -19.23
CA LEU A 226 -23.73 0.15 -20.19
C LEU A 226 -24.94 0.94 -20.73
N LEU A 227 -25.57 1.78 -19.89
CA LEU A 227 -26.72 2.59 -20.28
C LEU A 227 -26.34 3.86 -21.06
N LEU A 228 -25.13 4.39 -20.85
CA LEU A 228 -24.64 5.61 -21.52
C LEU A 228 -24.89 5.68 -23.03
N PRO A 229 -24.54 4.68 -23.87
CA PRO A 229 -24.74 4.79 -25.31
C PRO A 229 -26.20 4.98 -25.70
N PHE A 230 -27.13 4.33 -25.00
CA PHE A 230 -28.57 4.43 -25.27
C PHE A 230 -29.14 5.78 -24.85
N CYS A 231 -28.62 6.39 -23.79
CA CYS A 231 -29.11 7.66 -23.29
C CYS A 231 -28.52 8.89 -24.01
N LEU A 232 -27.33 8.74 -24.61
CA LEU A 232 -26.62 9.85 -25.26
C LEU A 232 -26.90 9.94 -26.75
N ILE A 233 -27.27 8.84 -27.41
CA ILE A 233 -27.37 8.78 -28.86
C ILE A 233 -28.35 9.78 -29.45
N GLY A 234 -29.53 9.96 -28.86
CA GLY A 234 -30.51 10.96 -29.29
C GLY A 234 -30.03 12.41 -29.16
N SER A 235 -29.07 12.67 -28.26
CA SER A 235 -28.54 14.02 -27.99
C SER A 235 -27.29 14.37 -28.80
N VAL A 236 -26.37 13.40 -29.00
CA VAL A 236 -25.05 13.67 -29.62
C VAL A 236 -24.76 12.82 -30.87
N GLY A 237 -25.67 11.94 -31.29
CA GLY A 237 -25.62 11.23 -32.57
C GLY A 237 -24.31 10.46 -32.78
N TRP A 238 -23.66 10.66 -33.93
CA TRP A 238 -22.40 9.98 -34.29
C TRP A 238 -21.24 10.20 -33.32
N VAL A 239 -21.31 11.22 -32.45
CA VAL A 239 -20.27 11.52 -31.46
C VAL A 239 -20.40 10.64 -30.20
N THR A 240 -21.49 9.88 -30.06
CA THR A 240 -21.78 9.03 -28.89
C THR A 240 -20.64 8.08 -28.49
N PRO A 241 -19.93 7.39 -29.40
CA PRO A 241 -18.82 6.52 -29.02
C PRO A 241 -17.66 7.25 -28.34
N LEU A 242 -17.35 8.47 -28.78
CA LEU A 242 -16.32 9.30 -28.16
C LEU A 242 -16.75 9.72 -26.75
N MET A 243 -17.98 10.19 -26.58
CA MET A 243 -18.49 10.62 -25.28
C MET A 243 -18.59 9.46 -24.29
N VAL A 244 -19.07 8.30 -24.73
CA VAL A 244 -19.10 7.07 -23.93
C VAL A 244 -17.67 6.67 -23.52
N GLY A 245 -16.68 6.79 -24.41
CA GLY A 245 -15.29 6.53 -24.10
C GLY A 245 -14.76 7.42 -22.97
N VAL A 246 -14.98 8.73 -23.07
CA VAL A 246 -14.54 9.71 -22.05
C VAL A 246 -15.20 9.47 -20.70
N LEU A 247 -16.52 9.28 -20.67
CA LEU A 247 -17.27 9.05 -19.43
C LEU A 247 -16.91 7.68 -18.82
N SER A 248 -16.83 6.62 -19.62
CA SER A 248 -16.43 5.30 -19.14
C SER A 248 -15.01 5.30 -18.58
N TYR A 249 -14.08 6.00 -19.25
CA TYR A 249 -12.72 6.20 -18.73
C TYR A 249 -12.75 6.89 -17.36
N THR A 250 -13.55 7.95 -17.21
CA THR A 250 -13.67 8.68 -15.94
C THR A 250 -14.19 7.79 -14.82
N PHE A 251 -15.32 7.11 -15.03
CA PHE A 251 -15.96 6.33 -13.96
C PHE A 251 -15.23 5.01 -13.67
N PHE A 252 -14.82 4.24 -14.68
CA PHE A 252 -13.97 3.07 -14.43
C PHE A 252 -12.61 3.46 -13.86
N GLY A 253 -12.07 4.62 -14.26
CA GLY A 253 -10.82 5.15 -13.74
C GLY A 253 -10.90 5.46 -12.25
N LEU A 254 -11.93 6.22 -11.84
CA LEU A 254 -12.17 6.53 -10.43
C LEU A 254 -12.41 5.26 -9.59
N ASP A 255 -13.15 4.30 -10.13
CA ASP A 255 -13.42 3.02 -9.48
C ASP A 255 -12.15 2.18 -9.30
N ALA A 256 -11.35 2.01 -10.36
CA ALA A 256 -10.11 1.25 -10.31
C ALA A 256 -8.99 1.96 -9.52
N LEU A 257 -9.01 3.29 -9.40
CA LEU A 257 -8.08 4.03 -8.54
C LEU A 257 -8.24 3.63 -7.07
N GLY A 258 -9.49 3.52 -6.60
CA GLY A 258 -9.79 3.06 -5.26
C GLY A 258 -9.19 1.68 -4.99
N ASP A 259 -9.34 0.76 -5.94
CA ASP A 259 -8.79 -0.61 -5.84
C ASP A 259 -7.26 -0.61 -5.70
N GLN A 260 -6.56 0.26 -6.45
CA GLN A 260 -5.09 0.28 -6.47
C GLN A 260 -4.43 0.79 -5.19
N ILE A 261 -5.14 1.53 -4.35
CA ILE A 261 -4.58 2.14 -3.13
C ILE A 261 -5.20 1.58 -1.84
N GLU A 262 -6.24 0.76 -1.96
CA GLU A 262 -6.99 0.15 -0.86
C GLU A 262 -6.13 -0.76 0.03
N ASN A 263 -5.19 -1.49 -0.58
CA ASN A 263 -4.34 -2.50 0.06
C ASN A 263 -2.86 -2.09 0.00
N PRO A 264 -2.41 -1.18 0.90
CA PRO A 264 -1.10 -0.53 0.77
C PRO A 264 0.11 -1.43 0.98
N PHE A 265 -0.06 -2.66 1.47
CA PHE A 265 1.03 -3.59 1.80
C PHE A 265 1.32 -4.62 0.71
N ASP A 266 0.52 -4.63 -0.37
CA ASP A 266 0.67 -5.55 -1.49
C ASP A 266 1.91 -5.20 -2.34
N ARG A 267 1.93 -5.67 -3.60
CA ARG A 267 3.05 -5.53 -4.54
C ARG A 267 2.66 -4.83 -5.85
N LEU A 268 1.51 -4.18 -5.89
CA LEU A 268 1.10 -3.35 -7.01
C LEU A 268 2.01 -2.11 -7.10
N PRO A 269 2.11 -1.49 -8.30
CA PRO A 269 2.99 -0.34 -8.52
C PRO A 269 2.76 0.82 -7.53
N ASN A 270 1.52 1.03 -7.08
CA ASN A 270 1.14 2.15 -6.20
C ASN A 270 1.13 1.80 -4.70
N ASP A 271 1.44 0.55 -4.36
CA ASP A 271 1.58 0.12 -2.96
C ASP A 271 2.88 0.63 -2.35
N LEU A 272 2.98 0.55 -1.03
CA LEU A 272 4.15 0.99 -0.30
C LEU A 272 5.39 0.16 -0.68
N PRO A 273 6.56 0.81 -0.85
CA PRO A 273 7.78 0.12 -1.24
C PRO A 273 8.43 -0.51 0.00
N LEU A 274 7.77 -1.53 0.57
CA LEU A 274 8.19 -2.13 1.83
C LEU A 274 9.59 -2.77 1.73
N ASP A 275 10.01 -3.24 0.56
CA ASP A 275 11.34 -3.80 0.39
C ASP A 275 12.41 -2.71 0.53
N ALA A 276 12.21 -1.56 -0.10
CA ALA A 276 13.10 -0.42 0.02
C ALA A 276 13.06 0.22 1.42
N LEU A 277 11.91 0.22 2.09
CA LEU A 277 11.80 0.69 3.48
C LEU A 277 12.60 -0.23 4.42
N CYS A 278 12.46 -1.56 4.28
CA CYS A 278 13.29 -2.52 5.01
C CYS A 278 14.79 -2.32 4.71
N ARG A 279 15.18 -2.16 3.44
CA ARG A 279 16.57 -1.86 3.05
C ARG A 279 17.08 -0.56 3.68
N THR A 280 16.24 0.46 3.80
CA THR A 280 16.59 1.74 4.44
C THR A 280 16.80 1.57 5.95
N ILE A 281 15.99 0.72 6.59
CA ILE A 281 16.16 0.36 8.01
C ILE A 281 17.46 -0.42 8.20
N GLU A 282 17.70 -1.45 7.36
CA GLU A 282 18.91 -2.29 7.35
C GLU A 282 20.18 -1.42 7.28
N ILE A 283 20.28 -0.54 6.28
CA ILE A 283 21.42 0.37 6.12
C ILE A 283 21.56 1.28 7.33
N GLY A 284 20.48 1.97 7.73
CA GLY A 284 20.55 2.97 8.79
C GLY A 284 20.88 2.39 10.17
N LEU A 285 20.49 1.14 10.45
CA LEU A 285 20.83 0.46 11.70
C LEU A 285 22.24 -0.14 11.66
N GLY A 286 22.66 -0.69 10.52
CA GLY A 286 24.04 -1.18 10.34
C GLY A 286 25.08 -0.06 10.42
N GLU A 287 24.78 1.13 9.89
CA GLU A 287 25.64 2.32 10.04
C GLU A 287 25.87 2.68 11.52
N LEU A 288 24.83 2.58 12.36
CA LEU A 288 24.94 2.84 13.81
C LEU A 288 25.80 1.79 14.54
N LEU A 289 25.90 0.58 13.99
CA LEU A 289 26.79 -0.47 14.48
C LEU A 289 28.23 -0.31 13.98
N GLY A 290 28.49 0.61 13.04
CA GLY A 290 29.79 0.76 12.38
C GLY A 290 30.09 -0.33 11.36
N GLU A 291 29.07 -1.05 10.88
CA GLU A 291 29.20 -2.05 9.82
C GLU A 291 29.59 -1.36 8.50
N ARG A 292 30.56 -1.95 7.78
CA ARG A 292 31.07 -1.39 6.50
C ARG A 292 30.51 -2.08 5.27
N ASP A 293 30.12 -3.34 5.41
CA ASP A 293 29.53 -4.12 4.33
C ASP A 293 28.01 -3.99 4.38
N LEU A 294 27.53 -2.80 3.98
CA LEU A 294 26.10 -2.50 3.93
C LEU A 294 25.59 -2.63 2.51
N PRO A 295 24.38 -3.19 2.32
CA PRO A 295 23.83 -3.32 1.00
C PRO A 295 23.46 -1.96 0.40
N ALA A 296 23.51 -1.87 -0.93
CA ALA A 296 23.11 -0.64 -1.62
C ALA A 296 21.60 -0.34 -1.44
N PRO A 297 21.20 0.94 -1.41
CA PRO A 297 19.80 1.33 -1.50
C PRO A 297 19.14 0.75 -2.75
N LEU A 298 17.92 0.21 -2.62
CA LEU A 298 17.16 -0.26 -3.78
C LEU A 298 16.85 0.92 -4.71
N GLN A 299 17.09 0.72 -6.00
CA GLN A 299 16.79 1.70 -7.04
C GLN A 299 15.45 1.37 -7.70
N PRO A 300 14.69 2.38 -8.16
CA PRO A 300 13.47 2.13 -8.93
C PRO A 300 13.79 1.34 -10.20
N VAL A 301 13.14 0.19 -10.36
CA VAL A 301 13.18 -0.57 -11.61
C VAL A 301 11.98 -0.13 -12.42
N ASP A 302 12.21 0.37 -13.64
CA ASP A 302 11.11 0.79 -14.53
C ASP A 302 10.20 1.90 -13.94
N GLY A 303 10.75 2.73 -13.04
CA GLY A 303 10.02 3.79 -12.34
C GLY A 303 9.26 3.34 -11.09
N VAL A 304 9.32 2.05 -10.73
CA VAL A 304 8.68 1.48 -9.54
C VAL A 304 9.75 1.10 -8.52
N LEU A 305 9.64 1.64 -7.31
CA LEU A 305 10.39 1.18 -6.15
C LEU A 305 9.58 0.13 -5.42
N MET A 306 10.19 -1.02 -5.14
CA MET A 306 9.57 -2.14 -4.41
C MET A 306 9.85 -2.07 -2.92
#